data_AF-A0A914CWJ0-F1
#
_entry.id   AF-A0A914CWJ0-F1
#
_cell.length_a   1.000
_cell.length_b   1.000
_cell.length_c   1.000
_cell.angle_alpha   90.00
_cell.angle_beta   90.00
_cell.angle_gamma   90.00
#
_symmetry.space_group_name_H-M   'P 1'
#
loop_
_entity.id
_entity.type
_entity.pdbx_description
1 polymer ?
#
loop_
_entity_poly.entity_id
_entity_poly.type
_entity_poly.pdbx_seq_one_letter_code
_entity_poly.pdbx_strand_id
1 'polypeptide(L)' 'MVAAWCIITAARIWSILEAEACSKPHQSIDALKKSLVKAWNKIPQEVNDKAVNDFLKRLQKCIDAGGGHFENK' A
#
# COMPACT_ATOMS: atom_id res chain seq x y z
N MET A 1 -0.27 -2.55 -19.24
CA MET A 1 0.86 -1.82 -18.63
C MET A 1 0.47 -1.15 -17.30
N VAL A 2 -0.14 -1.91 -16.36
CA VAL A 2 -0.39 -1.45 -14.97
C VAL A 2 0.15 -2.43 -13.93
N ALA A 3 0.76 -3.55 -14.37
CA ALA A 3 1.18 -4.63 -13.49
C ALA A 3 2.52 -4.37 -12.77
N ALA A 4 3.31 -3.37 -13.20
CA ALA A 4 4.64 -3.11 -12.62
C ALA A 4 4.62 -2.18 -11.39
N TRP A 5 3.52 -1.46 -11.13
CA TRP A 5 3.41 -0.52 -10.00
C TRP A 5 2.67 -1.08 -8.78
N CYS A 6 2.12 -2.31 -8.86
CA CYS A 6 1.24 -2.86 -7.82
C CYS A 6 1.93 -3.72 -6.74
N ILE A 7 3.19 -4.15 -6.91
CA ILE A 7 3.60 -5.38 -6.22
C ILE A 7 4.23 -5.20 -4.83
N ILE A 8 4.78 -4.05 -4.42
CA ILE A 8 5.59 -4.07 -3.18
C ILE A 8 5.35 -2.89 -2.19
N THR A 9 5.10 -1.64 -2.60
CA THR A 9 4.79 -0.52 -1.66
C THR A 9 3.31 -0.40 -1.33
N ALA A 10 2.44 -0.82 -2.25
CA ALA A 10 1.01 -0.61 -2.14
C ALA A 10 0.36 -1.44 -1.01
N ALA A 11 0.85 -2.64 -0.67
CA ALA A 11 0.10 -3.55 0.18
C ALA A 11 -0.30 -2.97 1.55
N ARG A 12 0.63 -2.37 2.30
CA ARG A 12 0.33 -1.90 3.66
C ARG A 12 -0.53 -0.64 3.69
N ILE A 13 -0.17 0.35 2.88
CA ILE A 13 -0.91 1.62 2.83
C ILE A 13 -2.29 1.40 2.19
N TRP A 14 -2.36 0.61 1.12
CA TRP A 14 -3.62 0.23 0.49
C TRP A 14 -4.53 -0.51 1.46
N SER A 15 -4.05 -1.50 2.22
CA SER A 15 -4.89 -2.19 3.21
C SER A 15 -5.50 -1.24 4.26
N ILE A 16 -4.77 -0.19 4.66
CA ILE A 16 -5.30 0.82 5.59
C ILE A 16 -6.36 1.68 4.90
N LEU A 17 -6.08 2.16 3.69
CA LEU A 17 -7.03 2.96 2.91
C LEU A 17 -8.29 2.17 2.59
N GLU A 18 -8.16 0.90 2.26
CA GLU A 18 -9.27 0.00 1.99
C GLU A 18 -10.11 -0.23 3.25
N ALA A 19 -9.49 -0.51 4.39
CA ALA A 19 -10.22 -0.68 5.65
C ALA A 19 -10.97 0.59 6.07
N GLU A 20 -10.34 1.77 5.92
CA GLU A 20 -10.92 3.04 6.37
C GLU A 20 -11.94 3.61 5.37
N ALA A 21 -11.62 3.61 4.09
CA ALA A 21 -12.45 4.24 3.06
C ALA A 21 -13.43 3.25 2.42
N CYS A 22 -13.07 1.98 2.22
CA CYS A 22 -13.89 1.00 1.50
C CYS A 22 -14.74 0.11 2.43
N SER A 23 -14.73 0.32 3.75
CA SER A 23 -15.59 -0.40 4.69
C SER A 23 -17.08 -0.10 4.53
N LYS A 24 -17.45 0.94 3.78
CA LYS A 24 -18.84 1.33 3.51
C LYS A 24 -19.06 1.62 2.02
N PRO A 25 -20.27 1.34 1.49
CA PRO A 25 -20.63 1.74 0.13
C PRO A 25 -20.60 3.26 -0.04
N HIS A 26 -20.15 3.72 -1.20
CA HIS A 26 -20.17 5.13 -1.60
C HIS A 26 -21.21 5.37 -2.68
N GLN A 27 -21.91 6.50 -2.62
CA GLN A 27 -22.95 6.86 -3.59
C GLN A 27 -22.37 7.35 -4.94
N SER A 28 -21.08 7.69 -4.98
CA SER A 28 -20.40 8.14 -6.20
C SER A 28 -18.89 7.94 -6.10
N ILE A 29 -18.23 8.00 -7.26
CA ILE A 29 -16.76 7.98 -7.34
C ILE A 29 -16.16 9.18 -6.61
N ASP A 30 -16.80 10.36 -6.66
CA ASP A 30 -16.33 11.55 -5.93
C ASP A 30 -16.42 11.37 -4.41
N ALA A 31 -17.46 10.69 -3.91
CA ALA A 31 -17.57 10.35 -2.49
C ALA A 31 -16.45 9.37 -2.06
N LEU A 32 -16.13 8.39 -2.90
CA LEU A 32 -15.01 7.47 -2.68
C LEU A 32 -13.67 8.22 -2.65
N LYS A 33 -13.40 9.09 -3.64
CA LYS A 33 -12.16 9.89 -3.69
C LYS A 33 -11.98 10.74 -2.44
N LYS A 34 -13.03 11.43 -2.00
CA LYS A 34 -13.00 12.23 -0.76
C LYS A 34 -12.70 11.37 0.47
N SER A 35 -13.30 10.18 0.55
CA SER A 35 -13.07 9.25 1.65
C SER A 35 -11.63 8.71 1.66
N LEU A 36 -11.06 8.40 0.50
CA LEU A 36 -9.66 8.00 0.35
C LEU A 36 -8.69 9.12 0.76
N VAL A 37 -8.92 10.36 0.34
CA VAL A 37 -8.10 11.51 0.76
C VAL A 37 -8.20 11.74 2.27
N LYS A 38 -9.40 11.61 2.84
CA LYS A 38 -9.59 11.72 4.29
C LYS A 38 -8.86 10.61 5.05
N ALA A 39 -8.90 9.38 4.55
CA ALA A 39 -8.17 8.26 5.13
C ALA A 39 -6.66 8.47 5.03
N TRP A 40 -6.15 8.89 3.87
CA TRP A 40 -4.75 9.22 3.65
C TRP A 40 -4.23 10.26 4.64
N ASN A 41 -4.96 11.37 4.82
CA ASN A 41 -4.54 12.44 5.73
C ASN A 41 -4.55 12.04 7.22
N LYS A 42 -5.19 10.92 7.58
CA LYS A 42 -5.14 10.37 8.94
C LYS A 42 -3.95 9.44 9.15
N ILE A 43 -3.31 8.95 8.09
CA ILE A 43 -2.19 8.03 8.20
C ILE A 43 -0.99 8.82 8.76
N PRO A 44 -0.45 8.43 9.93
CA PRO A 44 0.76 9.05 10.45
C PRO A 44 1.93 8.87 9.48
N GLN A 45 2.78 9.88 9.35
CA GLN A 45 3.96 9.82 8.48
C GLN A 45 4.84 8.60 8.80
N GLU A 46 4.96 8.23 10.09
CA GLU A 46 5.69 7.04 10.54
C GLU A 46 5.21 5.73 9.89
N VAL A 47 3.91 5.61 9.60
CA VAL A 47 3.35 4.44 8.92
C VAL A 47 3.79 4.41 7.46
N ASN A 48 3.84 5.56 6.79
CA ASN A 48 4.39 5.68 5.44
C ASN A 48 5.88 5.35 5.42
N ASP A 49 6.65 5.90 6.36
CA ASP A 49 8.09 5.66 6.47
C ASP A 49 8.39 4.18 6.70
N LYS A 50 7.60 3.53 7.57
CA LYS A 50 7.72 2.08 7.80
C LYS A 50 7.38 1.28 6.54
N ALA A 51 6.31 1.63 5.83
CA ALA A 51 5.92 0.95 4.60
C ALA A 51 7.01 1.06 3.51
N VAL A 52 7.63 2.24 3.37
CA VAL A 52 8.75 2.46 2.45
C VAL A 52 9.97 1.65 2.86
N ASN A 53 10.33 1.65 4.15
CA ASN A 53 11.45 0.86 4.66
C ASN A 53 11.24 -0.65 4.47
N ASP A 54 10.04 -1.15 4.72
CA ASP A 54 9.70 -2.56 4.53
C ASP A 54 9.73 -2.96 3.05
N PHE A 55 9.35 -2.04 2.15
CA PHE A 55 9.53 -2.23 0.70
C PHE A 55 11.00 -2.38 0.34
N LEU A 56 11.88 -1.50 0.83
CA LEU A 56 13.32 -1.56 0.53
C LEU A 56 13.92 -2.90 0.97
N LYS A 57 13.54 -3.38 2.16
CA LYS A 57 13.98 -4.70 2.66
C LYS A 57 13.49 -5.84 1.77
N ARG A 58 12.23 -5.80 1.31
CA ARG A 58 11.67 -6.80 0.38
C ARG A 58 12.38 -6.75 -0.97
N LEU A 59 12.65 -5.55 -1.48
CA LEU A 59 13.38 -5.37 -2.75
C LEU A 59 14.79 -5.96 -2.64
N GLN A 60 15.48 -5.74 -1.54
CA GLN A 60 16.79 -6.34 -1.30
C GLN A 60 16.72 -7.86 -1.31
N LYS A 61 15.75 -8.46 -0.61
CA LYS A 61 15.54 -9.92 -0.64
C LYS A 61 15.24 -10.46 -2.03
N CYS A 62 14.51 -9.70 -2.85
CA CYS A 62 14.26 -10.03 -4.24
C CYS A 62 15.56 -10.09 -5.05
N ILE A 63 16.44 -9.10 -4.86
CA ILE A 63 17.75 -9.05 -5.50
C ILE A 63 18.61 -10.24 -5.06
N ASP A 64 18.66 -10.51 -3.75
CA ASP A 64 19.43 -11.62 -3.19
C ASP A 64 18.92 -12.99 -3.69
N ALA A 65 17.61 -13.10 -3.98
CA ALA A 65 16.98 -14.28 -4.57
C ALA A 65 17.12 -14.35 -6.11
N GLY A 66 17.86 -13.42 -6.75
CA GLY A 66 17.99 -13.37 -8.21
C GLY A 66 16.66 -13.11 -8.94
N GLY A 67 15.70 -12.44 -8.28
CA GLY A 67 14.35 -12.24 -8.80
C GLY A 67 13.39 -13.41 -8.54
N GLY A 68 13.82 -14.45 -7.82
CA GLY A 68 12.97 -15.58 -7.40
C GLY A 68 11.95 -15.23 -6.32
N HIS A 69 11.04 -16.16 -6.03
CA HIS A 69 10.09 -16.03 -4.91
C HIS A 69 10.83 -16.08 -3.57
N PHE A 70 10.46 -15.20 -2.64
CA PHE A 70 11.01 -15.17 -1.29
C PHE A 70 9.90 -14.92 -0.26
N GLU A 71 9.95 -15.64 0.86
CA GLU A 71 9.04 -15.44 1.98
C GLU A 71 9.66 -14.48 3.01
N ASN A 72 8.81 -13.64 3.60
CA ASN A 72 9.20 -12.78 4.71
C ASN A 72 8.86 -13.53 6.01
N LYS A 73 9.86 -14.13 6.68
CA LYS A 73 9.72 -14.62 8.06
C LYS A 73 9.53 -13.47 9.05
#